data_AF-A0A9D0C8G4-F1
#
_entry.id   AF-A0A9D0C8G4-F1
#
_cell.length_a   1.000
_cell.length_b   1.000
_cell.length_c   1.000
_cell.angle_alpha   90.00
_cell.angle_beta   90.00
_cell.angle_gamma   90.00
#
_symmetry.space_group_name_H-M   'P 1'
#
loop_
_entity.id
_entity.type
_entity.pdbx_description
1 polymer ?
#
loop_
_entity_poly.entity_id
_entity_poly.type
_entity_poly.pdbx_seq_one_letter_code
_entity_poly.pdbx_strand_id
1 'polypeptide(L)'
;MHARWRYGSAVVADALLDQGARRLGISLDHDAASRLSLYCDELGRWNRRINLVARKTGRREMLEKHFLDSLTLLPLVDEKGATLLDVGSGAGFPGLVLAAARPDLEVTLV
;
A
#
# COMPACT_ATOMS: atom_id res chain seq x y z
N MET A 1 -26.13 9.12 -15.24
CA MET A 1 -26.08 8.59 -13.86
C MET A 1 -24.71 8.96 -13.28
N HIS A 2 -24.62 10.07 -12.55
CA HIS A 2 -23.36 10.55 -11.98
C HIS A 2 -23.20 10.04 -10.54
N ALA A 3 -22.36 9.03 -10.35
CA ALA A 3 -21.90 8.65 -9.01
C ALA A 3 -20.93 9.74 -8.51
N ARG A 4 -21.44 10.67 -7.70
CA ARG A 4 -20.61 11.59 -6.92
C ARG A 4 -19.95 10.78 -5.80
N TRP A 5 -18.73 10.30 -6.03
CA TRP A 5 -17.86 9.81 -4.98
C TRP A 5 -17.48 11.00 -4.08
N ARG A 6 -18.17 11.12 -2.95
CA ARG A 6 -17.79 12.04 -1.88
C ARG A 6 -16.54 11.48 -1.21
N TYR A 7 -15.37 11.82 -1.73
CA TYR A 7 -14.10 11.74 -1.00
C TYR A 7 -14.13 12.79 0.12
N GLY A 8 -14.91 12.50 1.17
CA GLY A 8 -15.14 13.34 2.33
C GLY A 8 -14.18 12.97 3.45
N SER A 9 -12.91 13.25 3.26
CA SER A 9 -11.91 13.65 4.25
C SER A 9 -10.62 13.78 3.46
N ALA A 10 -9.87 14.87 3.67
CA ALA A 10 -8.56 15.01 3.06
C ALA A 10 -7.79 13.69 3.28
N VAL A 11 -7.31 13.08 2.20
CA VAL A 11 -6.36 11.96 2.29
C VAL A 11 -5.08 12.58 2.84
N VAL A 12 -5.01 12.72 4.16
CA VAL A 12 -3.80 13.15 4.83
C VAL A 12 -2.86 11.96 4.71
N ALA A 13 -1.72 12.15 4.06
CA ALA A 13 -0.62 11.20 4.11
C ALA A 13 -0.40 10.84 5.58
N ASP A 14 -0.51 9.55 5.90
CA ASP A 14 -0.47 9.10 7.28
C ASP A 14 0.94 9.41 7.82
N ALA A 15 1.03 10.25 8.86
CA ALA A 15 2.32 10.65 9.43
C ALA A 15 3.15 9.43 9.83
N LEU A 16 2.51 8.31 10.18
CA LEU A 16 3.18 7.05 10.46
C LEU A 16 3.82 6.43 9.21
N LEU A 17 3.11 6.42 8.08
CA LEU A 17 3.61 5.86 6.82
C LEU A 17 4.81 6.66 6.34
N ASP A 18 4.69 7.99 6.31
CA ASP A 18 5.76 8.88 5.87
C ASP A 18 7.00 8.78 6.78
N GLN A 19 6.80 8.84 8.10
CA GLN A 19 7.93 8.71 9.04
C GLN A 19 8.55 7.31 9.00
N GLY A 20 7.74 6.26 8.87
CA GLY A 20 8.21 4.89 8.76
C GLY A 20 9.04 4.68 7.50
N ALA A 21 8.54 5.10 6.34
CA ALA A 21 9.26 5.01 5.07
C ALA A 21 10.60 5.76 5.13
N ARG A 22 10.61 6.99 5.68
CA ARG A 22 11.86 7.75 5.87
C ARG A 22 12.87 7.04 6.75
N ARG A 23 12.44 6.39 7.84
CA ARG A 23 13.33 5.60 8.71
C ARG A 23 13.93 4.38 8.00
N LEU A 24 13.23 3.84 7.01
CA LEU A 24 13.69 2.76 6.15
C LEU A 24 14.54 3.26 4.97
N GLY A 25 14.82 4.58 4.88
CA GLY A 25 15.55 5.17 3.76
C GLY A 25 14.74 5.29 2.47
N ILE A 26 13.42 5.18 2.54
CA ILE A 26 12.51 5.19 1.39
C ILE A 26 11.86 6.57 1.28
N SER A 27 11.97 7.18 0.11
CA SER A 27 11.31 8.45 -0.21
C SER A 27 10.00 8.16 -0.95
N LEU A 28 8.88 8.54 -0.34
CA LEU A 28 7.56 8.53 -0.98
C LEU A 28 7.18 9.95 -1.37
N ASP A 29 6.73 10.15 -2.60
CA ASP A 29 6.06 11.39 -2.97
C ASP A 29 4.63 11.43 -2.39
N HIS A 30 4.02 12.61 -2.46
CA HIS A 30 2.67 12.84 -1.94
C HIS A 30 1.63 11.88 -2.55
N ASP A 31 1.76 11.55 -3.83
CA ASP A 31 0.78 10.75 -4.54
C ASP A 31 0.93 9.27 -4.19
N ALA A 32 2.15 8.77 -4.03
CA ALA A 32 2.45 7.44 -3.50
C ALA A 32 1.91 7.29 -2.08
N ALA A 33 2.21 8.23 -1.18
CA ALA A 33 1.69 8.22 0.19
C ALA A 33 0.15 8.24 0.22
N SER A 34 -0.47 9.02 -0.67
CA SER A 34 -1.92 9.10 -0.80
C SER A 34 -2.55 7.79 -1.29
N ARG A 35 -1.98 7.16 -2.33
CA ARG A 35 -2.44 5.86 -2.84
C ARG A 35 -2.32 4.76 -1.79
N LEU A 36 -1.20 4.72 -1.07
CA LEU A 36 -0.96 3.76 0.01
C LEU A 36 -1.93 3.96 1.18
N SER A 37 -2.18 5.22 1.58
CA SER A 37 -3.15 5.53 2.64
C SER A 37 -4.58 5.11 2.26
N LEU A 38 -4.99 5.39 1.02
CA LEU A 38 -6.28 4.95 0.47
C LEU A 38 -6.38 3.42 0.42
N TYR A 39 -5.30 2.75 0.00
CA TYR A 39 -5.25 1.29 -0.04
C TYR A 39 -5.39 0.69 1.37
N CYS A 40 -4.71 1.24 2.37
CA CYS A 40 -4.86 0.80 3.76
C CYS A 40 -6.31 0.93 4.27
N ASP A 41 -7.01 2.00 3.89
CA ASP A 41 -8.41 2.19 4.25
C ASP A 41 -9.35 1.19 3.56
N GLU A 42 -9.15 0.94 2.26
CA GLU A 42 -9.91 -0.09 1.54
C GLU A 42 -9.65 -1.49 2.11
N LEU A 43 -8.39 -1.83 2.34
CA LEU A 43 -8.03 -3.11 2.94
C LEU A 43 -8.69 -3.28 4.31
N GLY A 44 -8.69 -2.24 5.15
CA GLY A 44 -9.40 -2.24 6.43
C GLY A 44 -10.90 -2.46 6.27
N ARG A 45 -11.54 -1.86 5.25
CA ARG A 45 -12.97 -2.09 4.94
C ARG A 45 -13.26 -3.53 4.56
N TRP A 46 -12.47 -4.10 3.66
CA TRP A 46 -12.65 -5.47 3.17
C TRP A 46 -12.26 -6.52 4.21
N ASN A 47 -11.24 -6.26 5.02
CA ASN A 47 -10.81 -7.18 6.07
C ASN A 47 -11.93 -7.50 7.06
N ARG A 48 -12.79 -6.52 7.38
CA ARG A 48 -13.97 -6.74 8.25
C ARG A 48 -15.01 -7.70 7.67
N ARG A 49 -15.01 -7.90 6.35
CA ARG A 49 -15.97 -8.77 5.64
C ARG A 49 -15.42 -10.16 5.41
N ILE A 50 -14.17 -10.26 4.97
CA ILE A 50 -13.60 -11.51 4.43
C ILE A 50 -12.24 -11.91 5.03
N ASN A 51 -11.76 -11.22 6.07
CA ASN A 51 -10.50 -11.53 6.78
C ASN A 51 -9.28 -11.70 5.85
N LEU A 52 -8.98 -10.67 5.04
CA LEU A 52 -7.80 -10.63 4.16
C LEU A 52 -6.48 -10.68 4.95
N VAL A 53 -6.46 -10.09 6.14
CA VAL A 53 -5.40 -10.19 7.13
C VAL A 53 -5.98 -10.65 8.47
N ALA A 54 -5.18 -10.71 9.53
CA ALA A 54 -5.67 -11.13 10.83
C ALA A 54 -6.89 -10.29 11.28
N ARG A 55 -7.91 -10.97 11.83
CA ARG A 55 -9.27 -10.45 12.01
C ARG A 55 -9.38 -9.16 12.84
N LYS A 56 -8.42 -8.92 13.74
CA LYS A 56 -8.38 -7.76 14.64
C LYS A 56 -7.22 -6.80 14.32
N THR A 57 -6.64 -6.87 13.13
CA THR A 57 -5.58 -5.95 12.72
C THR A 57 -6.12 -4.54 12.54
N GLY A 58 -5.62 -3.62 13.35
CA GLY A 58 -5.92 -2.19 13.24
C GLY A 58 -5.07 -1.49 12.18
N ARG A 59 -5.41 -0.25 11.83
CA ARG A 59 -4.70 0.54 10.80
C ARG A 59 -3.20 0.67 11.07
N ARG A 60 -2.81 1.00 12.30
CA ARG A 60 -1.38 1.12 12.67
C ARG A 60 -0.62 -0.17 12.42
N GLU A 61 -1.16 -1.29 12.89
CA GLU A 61 -0.54 -2.61 12.73
C GLU A 61 -0.49 -3.02 11.24
N MET A 62 -1.52 -2.69 10.47
CA MET A 62 -1.55 -2.91 9.02
C MET A 62 -0.44 -2.13 8.32
N LEU A 63 -0.27 -0.84 8.65
CA LEU A 63 0.78 -0.01 8.10
C LEU A 63 2.18 -0.54 8.46
N GLU A 64 2.40 -0.89 9.72
CA GLU A 64 3.70 -1.39 10.20
C GLU A 64 4.07 -2.76 9.63
N LYS A 65 3.14 -3.73 9.70
CA LYS A 65 3.43 -5.14 9.40
C LYS A 65 3.27 -5.53 7.94
N HIS A 66 2.54 -4.74 7.16
CA HIS A 66 2.26 -5.09 5.76
C HIS A 66 2.74 -4.01 4.80
N PHE A 67 2.42 -2.74 5.04
CA PHE A 67 2.80 -1.67 4.10
C PHE A 67 4.28 -1.34 4.20
N LEU A 68 4.77 -0.93 5.37
CA LEU A 68 6.17 -0.58 5.58
C LEU A 68 7.10 -1.76 5.31
N ASP A 69 6.71 -2.97 5.74
CA ASP A 69 7.43 -4.20 5.44
C ASP A 69 7.56 -4.44 3.92
N SER A 70 6.45 -4.36 3.17
CA SER A 70 6.49 -4.50 1.70
C SER A 70 7.35 -3.42 1.03
N LEU A 71 7.30 -2.18 1.53
CA LEU A 71 8.09 -1.07 0.98
C LEU A 71 9.60 -1.31 1.11
N THR A 72 10.06 -2.13 2.06
CA THR A 72 11.49 -2.48 2.20
C THR A 72 12.08 -3.13 0.95
N LEU A 73 11.25 -3.65 0.05
CA LEU A 73 11.68 -4.23 -1.22
C LEU A 73 11.94 -3.18 -2.32
N LEU A 74 11.45 -1.94 -2.19
CA LEU A 74 11.63 -0.90 -3.21
C LEU A 74 13.11 -0.64 -3.58
N PRO A 75 14.06 -0.57 -2.64
CA PRO A 75 15.48 -0.37 -2.99
C PRO A 75 16.10 -1.54 -3.76
N LEU A 76 15.46 -2.72 -3.76
CA LEU A 76 15.91 -3.90 -4.50
C LEU A 76 15.38 -3.93 -5.94
N VAL A 77 14.45 -3.02 -6.29
CA VAL A 77 13.85 -2.87 -7.62
C VAL A 77 14.29 -1.52 -8.19
N ASP A 78 15.54 -1.47 -8.64
CA ASP A 78 16.23 -0.29 -9.15
C ASP A 78 15.90 0.01 -10.62
N GLU A 79 15.56 -1.02 -11.39
CA GLU A 79 15.14 -0.88 -12.78
C GLU A 79 13.82 -0.09 -12.91
N LYS A 80 13.82 0.91 -13.79
CA LYS A 80 12.62 1.68 -14.13
C LYS A 80 11.72 0.84 -15.03
N GLY A 81 10.44 0.73 -14.69
CA GLY A 81 9.49 -0.07 -15.47
C GLY A 81 9.69 -1.58 -15.34
N ALA A 82 10.33 -2.05 -14.26
CA ALA A 82 10.54 -3.47 -14.03
C ALA A 82 9.21 -4.23 -13.93
N THR A 83 9.22 -5.47 -14.44
CA THR A 83 8.10 -6.40 -14.30
C THR A 83 8.30 -7.27 -13.06
N LEU A 84 7.27 -7.38 -12.23
CA LEU A 84 7.28 -8.17 -10.99
C LEU A 84 6.18 -9.22 -11.02
N LEU A 85 6.51 -10.42 -10.55
CA LEU A 85 5.55 -11.48 -10.27
C LEU A 85 5.48 -11.71 -8.76
N ASP A 86 4.31 -11.50 -8.16
CA ASP A 86 4.03 -11.77 -6.76
C ASP A 86 3.20 -13.04 -6.63
N VAL A 87 3.83 -14.13 -6.19
CA VAL A 87 3.21 -15.46 -6.07
C VAL A 87 2.71 -15.67 -4.65
N GLY A 88 1.43 -15.96 -4.50
CA GLY A 88 0.80 -16.13 -3.19
C GLY A 88 0.43 -14.81 -2.53
N SER A 89 0.14 -13.79 -3.34
CA SER A 89 -0.04 -12.41 -2.89
C SER A 89 -1.16 -12.21 -1.86
N GLY A 90 -2.14 -13.12 -1.80
CA GLY A 90 -3.20 -13.15 -0.78
C GLY A 90 -4.00 -11.85 -0.73
N ALA A 91 -3.77 -11.03 0.30
CA ALA A 91 -4.36 -9.70 0.43
C ALA A 91 -3.76 -8.65 -0.52
N GLY A 92 -2.82 -9.03 -1.38
CA GLY A 92 -2.10 -8.17 -2.32
C GLY A 92 -0.72 -7.70 -1.83
N PHE A 93 -0.08 -8.43 -0.93
CA PHE A 93 1.25 -8.08 -0.42
C PHE A 93 2.33 -9.06 -0.94
N PRO A 94 3.52 -8.56 -1.30
CA PRO A 94 3.91 -7.14 -1.34
C PRO A 94 3.45 -6.39 -2.61
N GLY A 95 2.94 -7.08 -3.62
CA GLY A 95 2.83 -6.57 -4.99
C GLY A 95 1.96 -5.31 -5.16
N LEU A 96 0.78 -5.22 -4.54
CA LEU A 96 -0.06 -4.02 -4.65
C LEU A 96 0.56 -2.81 -3.92
N VAL A 97 1.30 -3.04 -2.83
CA VAL A 97 2.01 -1.96 -2.14
C VAL A 97 3.11 -1.40 -3.05
N LEU A 98 3.88 -2.28 -3.69
CA LEU A 98 4.93 -1.87 -4.62
C LEU A 98 4.35 -1.15 -5.83
N ALA A 99 3.28 -1.65 -6.44
CA ALA A 99 2.59 -0.99 -7.55
C ALA A 99 2.03 0.39 -7.15
N ALA A 100 1.47 0.52 -5.94
CA ALA A 100 0.99 1.80 -5.43
C ALA A 100 2.12 2.80 -5.20
N ALA A 101 3.29 2.35 -4.72
CA ALA A 101 4.43 3.22 -4.47
C ALA A 101 5.19 3.59 -5.76
N ARG A 102 5.29 2.68 -6.72
CA ARG A 102 5.97 2.83 -8.02
C ARG A 102 5.02 2.46 -9.16
N PRO A 103 4.16 3.39 -9.63
CA PRO A 103 3.20 3.12 -10.70
C PRO A 103 3.83 2.77 -12.05
N ASP A 104 5.14 2.92 -12.20
CA ASP A 104 5.86 2.47 -13.39
C ASP A 104 6.07 0.95 -13.41
N LEU A 105 5.98 0.25 -12.27
CA LEU A 105 6.16 -1.20 -12.22
C LEU A 105 4.99 -1.94 -12.87
N GLU A 106 5.32 -2.97 -13.64
CA GLU A 106 4.34 -3.90 -14.18
C GLU A 106 4.21 -5.09 -13.23
N VAL A 107 3.20 -5.08 -12.37
CA VAL A 107 3.04 -6.10 -11.32
C VAL A 107 1.94 -7.09 -11.69
N THR A 108 2.29 -8.38 -11.76
CA THR A 108 1.35 -9.50 -11.86
C THR A 108 1.23 -10.19 -10.50
N LEU A 109 0.00 -10.42 -10.06
CA LEU A 109 -0.33 -11.07 -8.79
C LEU A 109 -0.93 -12.45 -9.09
N VAL A 110 -0.41 -13.51 -8.47
CA VAL A 110 -0.86 -14.91 -8.64
C VAL A 110 -1.22 -15.54 -7.29
#